data_AF-A0AAW9BCD0-F1
#
_entry.id   AF-A0AAW9BCD0-F1
#
_cell.length_a   1.000
_cell.length_b   1.000
_cell.length_c   1.000
_cell.angle_alpha   90.00
_cell.angle_beta   90.00
_cell.angle_gamma   90.00
#
_symmetry.space_group_name_H-M   'P 1'
#
loop_
_entity.id
_entity.type
_entity.pdbx_description
1 polymer ?
#
loop_
_entity_poly.entity_id
_entity_poly.type
_entity_poly.pdbx_seq_one_letter_code
_entity_poly.pdbx_strand_id
1 'polypeptide(L)'
;MNHNRIVCFDLEMCCWNENGVGSTGEIIEVGLAEIDLSKGEIVKRAQYYVKPEHDEVSLFCAELTGITPRKIEKQGRPLEEVLKSMVKNFGGRNKIFASWGRDDLILLEECKQKGIEAPFTEFINLATLYRIQNRLKDKRIGHRAAQEAKGIDWEGRQHSGYVDAYNLAKLALTMF
;
A
#
# COMPACT_ATOMS: atom_id res chain seq x y z
N MET A 1 7.62 4.11 -20.34
CA MET A 1 6.91 4.36 -19.07
C MET A 1 5.73 5.28 -19.32
N ASN A 2 4.54 4.95 -18.81
CA ASN A 2 3.35 5.80 -18.97
C ASN A 2 3.19 6.73 -17.76
N HIS A 3 3.46 8.01 -17.94
CA HIS A 3 3.44 9.02 -16.87
C HIS A 3 2.02 9.53 -16.55
N ASN A 4 1.01 9.21 -17.37
CA ASN A 4 -0.39 9.60 -17.11
C ASN A 4 -1.10 8.62 -16.17
N ARG A 5 -0.38 7.60 -15.68
CA ARG A 5 -0.95 6.49 -14.91
C ARG A 5 -0.08 6.21 -13.70
N ILE A 6 -0.65 6.37 -12.51
CA ILE A 6 0.02 6.12 -11.23
C ILE A 6 -0.70 4.99 -10.51
N VAL A 7 0.06 4.04 -9.98
CA VAL A 7 -0.48 2.93 -9.18
C VAL A 7 -0.21 3.24 -7.71
N CYS A 8 -1.24 3.67 -7.01
CA CYS A 8 -1.22 3.78 -5.56
C CYS A 8 -1.28 2.38 -4.94
N PHE A 9 -0.43 2.11 -3.96
CA PHE A 9 -0.47 0.86 -3.21
C PHE A 9 -0.26 1.11 -1.73
N ASP A 10 -0.71 0.15 -0.94
CA ASP A 10 -0.61 0.12 0.51
C ASP A 10 -0.41 -1.33 0.96
N LEU A 11 0.43 -1.54 1.97
CA LEU A 11 0.79 -2.85 2.49
C LEU A 11 0.24 -3.05 3.91
N GLU A 12 -0.36 -4.21 4.15
CA GLU A 12 -0.54 -4.71 5.51
C GLU A 12 0.50 -5.77 5.80
N MET A 13 1.01 -5.78 7.03
CA MET A 13 2.07 -6.68 7.48
C MET A 13 1.63 -7.44 8.73
N CYS A 14 2.21 -8.61 8.96
CA CYS A 14 2.24 -9.21 10.28
C CYS A 14 2.70 -8.16 11.29
N CYS A 15 2.00 -8.06 12.42
CA CYS A 15 2.35 -7.09 13.45
C CYS A 15 2.00 -7.57 14.84
N TRP A 16 2.72 -7.05 15.83
CA TRP A 16 2.55 -7.37 17.24
C TRP A 16 2.61 -6.10 18.06
N ASN A 17 2.10 -6.19 19.29
CA ASN A 17 2.20 -5.13 20.27
C ASN A 17 2.59 -5.74 21.60
N GLU A 18 3.83 -5.51 22.02
CA GLU A 18 4.35 -5.97 23.30
C GLU A 18 4.54 -4.76 24.22
N ASN A 19 3.73 -4.67 25.28
CA ASN A 19 3.80 -3.58 26.27
C ASN A 19 3.72 -2.16 25.66
N GLY A 20 2.96 -1.97 24.59
CA GLY A 20 2.81 -0.69 23.90
C GLY A 20 3.89 -0.42 22.83
N VAL A 21 4.82 -1.35 22.64
CA VAL A 21 5.83 -1.28 21.58
C VAL A 21 5.36 -2.12 20.40
N GLY A 22 5.07 -1.46 19.28
CA GLY A 22 4.67 -2.11 18.03
C GLY A 22 5.87 -2.64 17.25
N SER A 23 5.74 -3.84 16.69
CA SER A 23 6.68 -4.42 15.74
C SER A 23 5.95 -4.94 14.51
N THR A 24 6.68 -5.09 13.41
CA THR A 24 6.15 -5.54 12.13
C THR A 24 7.01 -6.64 11.53
N GLY A 25 6.40 -7.48 10.70
CA GLY A 25 7.02 -8.60 10.01
C GLY A 25 6.65 -8.64 8.54
N GLU A 26 6.49 -9.84 8.00
CA GLU A 26 6.21 -10.10 6.59
C GLU A 26 4.88 -9.49 6.10
N ILE A 27 4.85 -9.14 4.81
CA ILE A 27 3.66 -8.63 4.12
C ILE A 27 2.57 -9.70 4.10
N ILE A 28 1.34 -9.30 4.40
CA ILE A 28 0.13 -10.15 4.37
C ILE A 28 -0.98 -9.61 3.46
N GLU A 29 -0.91 -8.34 3.04
CA GLU A 29 -1.81 -7.76 2.03
C GLU A 29 -1.06 -6.78 1.13
N VAL A 30 -1.39 -6.80 -0.16
CA VAL A 30 -1.06 -5.75 -1.12
C VAL A 30 -2.36 -5.17 -1.69
N GLY A 31 -2.68 -3.94 -1.30
CA GLY A 31 -3.77 -3.16 -1.88
C GLY A 31 -3.28 -2.29 -3.03
N LEU A 32 -4.06 -2.20 -4.11
CA LEU A 32 -3.69 -1.48 -5.32
C LEU A 32 -4.86 -0.65 -5.84
N ALA A 33 -4.58 0.58 -6.26
CA ALA A 33 -5.50 1.45 -6.99
C ALA A 33 -4.75 2.25 -8.05
N GLU A 34 -5.15 2.12 -9.31
CA GLU A 34 -4.56 2.87 -10.42
C GLU A 34 -5.42 4.09 -10.75
N ILE A 35 -4.77 5.24 -10.91
CA ILE A 35 -5.39 6.47 -11.41
C ILE A 35 -4.98 6.75 -12.85
N ASP A 36 -5.90 7.37 -13.60
CA ASP A 36 -5.66 7.97 -14.90
C ASP A 36 -5.74 9.48 -14.80
N LEU A 37 -4.58 10.13 -14.88
CA LEU A 37 -4.45 11.58 -14.74
C LEU A 37 -5.11 12.34 -15.90
N SER A 38 -5.19 11.74 -17.10
CA SER A 38 -5.83 12.39 -18.24
C SER A 38 -7.35 12.44 -18.10
N LYS A 39 -7.93 11.47 -17.37
CA LYS A 39 -9.37 11.39 -17.12
C LYS A 39 -9.78 11.91 -15.74
N GLY A 40 -8.84 12.03 -14.82
CA GLY A 40 -9.12 12.40 -13.43
C GLY A 40 -9.89 11.32 -12.66
N GLU A 41 -9.68 10.04 -12.99
CA GLU A 41 -10.48 8.94 -12.42
C GLU A 41 -9.62 7.77 -11.91
N ILE A 42 -10.18 7.02 -10.95
CA ILE A 42 -9.63 5.73 -10.52
C ILE A 42 -10.16 4.66 -11.47
N VAL A 43 -9.26 4.01 -12.19
CA VAL A 43 -9.58 3.13 -13.33
C VAL A 43 -9.46 1.65 -13.01
N LYS A 44 -8.76 1.31 -11.93
CA LYS A 44 -8.55 -0.09 -11.55
C LYS A 44 -8.23 -0.21 -10.06
N ARG A 45 -8.69 -1.27 -9.43
CA ARG A 45 -8.33 -1.63 -8.06
C ARG A 45 -8.08 -3.14 -7.95
N ALA A 46 -7.24 -3.55 -7.03
CA ALA A 46 -7.05 -4.97 -6.70
C ALA A 46 -6.59 -5.14 -5.25
N GLN A 47 -6.88 -6.33 -4.71
CA GLN A 47 -6.43 -6.78 -3.40
C GLN A 47 -5.79 -8.14 -3.58
N TYR A 48 -4.62 -8.34 -2.98
CA TYR A 48 -3.96 -9.63 -2.92
C TYR A 48 -3.52 -9.92 -1.50
N TYR A 49 -3.85 -11.12 -1.00
CA TYR A 49 -3.32 -11.60 0.27
C TYR A 49 -2.03 -12.37 0.04
N VAL A 50 -1.06 -12.15 0.92
CA VAL A 50 0.24 -12.81 0.92
C VAL A 50 0.29 -13.76 2.09
N LYS A 51 0.79 -14.98 1.85
CA LYS A 51 1.05 -15.94 2.92
C LYS A 51 2.48 -15.71 3.45
N PRO A 52 2.65 -15.33 4.74
CA PRO A 52 3.97 -15.22 5.35
C PRO A 52 4.66 -16.59 5.43
N GLU A 53 5.99 -16.62 5.39
CA GLU A 53 6.82 -17.83 5.39
C GLU A 53 7.44 -18.13 6.76
N HIS A 54 7.67 -17.10 7.56
CA HIS A 54 8.36 -17.13 8.85
C HIS A 54 7.53 -16.55 9.99
N ASP A 55 6.54 -15.71 9.69
CA ASP A 55 5.67 -15.05 10.64
C ASP A 55 4.25 -15.61 10.66
N GLU A 56 3.52 -15.30 11.73
CA GLU A 56 2.10 -15.61 11.87
C GLU A 56 1.29 -14.35 12.17
N VAL A 57 0.06 -14.31 11.64
CA VAL A 57 -0.88 -13.22 11.91
C VAL A 57 -1.33 -13.31 13.37
N SER A 58 -0.82 -12.39 14.20
CA SER A 58 -1.19 -12.28 15.61
C SER A 58 -2.64 -11.85 15.79
N LEU A 59 -3.20 -12.02 17.00
CA LEU A 59 -4.53 -11.51 17.34
C LEU A 59 -4.60 -9.98 17.18
N PHE A 60 -3.55 -9.26 17.63
CA PHE A 60 -3.45 -7.82 17.48
C PHE A 60 -3.49 -7.42 16.00
N CYS A 61 -2.73 -8.11 15.15
CA CYS A 61 -2.72 -7.88 13.71
C CYS A 61 -4.11 -8.13 13.09
N ALA A 62 -4.77 -9.22 13.48
CA ALA A 62 -6.10 -9.53 12.99
C ALA A 62 -7.16 -8.52 13.41
N GLU A 63 -7.09 -8.00 14.64
CA GLU A 63 -7.99 -6.94 15.13
C GLU A 63 -7.71 -5.61 14.43
N LEU A 64 -6.43 -5.28 14.20
CA LEU A 64 -6.00 -4.05 13.55
C LEU A 64 -6.35 -4.05 12.06
N THR A 65 -6.08 -5.14 11.33
CA THR A 65 -6.21 -5.20 9.86
C THR A 65 -7.51 -5.85 9.38
N GLY A 66 -8.17 -6.64 10.24
CA GLY A 66 -9.29 -7.50 9.84
C GLY A 66 -8.88 -8.73 9.01
N ILE A 67 -7.57 -8.97 8.88
CA ILE A 67 -7.02 -10.14 8.20
C ILE A 67 -6.82 -11.26 9.23
N THR A 68 -7.52 -12.38 9.07
CA THR A 68 -7.42 -13.51 10.01
C THR A 68 -6.47 -14.58 9.48
N PRO A 69 -5.89 -15.44 10.36
CA PRO A 69 -5.12 -16.61 9.92
C PRO A 69 -5.89 -17.48 8.91
N ARG A 70 -7.19 -17.72 9.15
CA ARG A 70 -8.06 -18.46 8.22
C ARG A 70 -8.21 -17.78 6.86
N LYS A 71 -8.18 -16.44 6.80
CA LYS A 71 -8.24 -15.70 5.54
C LYS A 71 -6.95 -15.89 4.75
N ILE A 72 -5.80 -15.80 5.42
CA ILE A 72 -4.49 -16.06 4.82
C ILE A 72 -4.36 -17.51 4.37
N GLU A 73 -4.82 -18.47 5.16
CA GLU A 73 -4.82 -19.89 4.75
C GLU A 73 -5.60 -20.13 3.45
N LYS A 74 -6.74 -19.46 3.28
CA LYS A 74 -7.62 -19.65 2.12
C LYS A 74 -7.22 -18.85 0.88
N GLN A 75 -6.66 -17.65 1.05
CA GLN A 75 -6.48 -16.68 -0.03
C GLN A 75 -5.03 -16.21 -0.19
N GLY A 76 -4.20 -16.43 0.83
CA GLY A 76 -2.79 -16.07 0.83
C GLY A 76 -2.02 -16.87 -0.21
N ARG A 77 -1.19 -16.17 -0.99
CA ARG A 77 -0.26 -16.77 -1.95
C ARG A 77 1.17 -16.37 -1.61
N PRO A 78 2.19 -17.10 -2.09
CA PRO A 78 3.57 -16.65 -1.98
C PRO A 78 3.74 -15.23 -2.51
N LEU A 79 4.57 -14.41 -1.87
CA LEU A 79 4.78 -13.02 -2.27
C LEU A 79 5.14 -12.92 -3.76
N GLU A 80 6.01 -13.80 -4.25
CA GLU A 80 6.43 -13.82 -5.65
C GLU A 80 5.25 -13.95 -6.64
N GLU A 81 4.23 -14.76 -6.33
CA GLU A 81 3.04 -14.91 -7.17
C GLU A 81 2.13 -13.68 -7.13
N VAL A 82 2.05 -13.03 -5.95
CA VAL A 82 1.35 -11.76 -5.79
C VAL A 82 2.03 -10.68 -6.63
N LEU A 83 3.36 -10.60 -6.62
CA LEU A 83 4.12 -9.63 -7.43
C LEU A 83 4.03 -9.91 -8.92
N LYS A 84 4.04 -11.18 -9.35
CA LYS A 84 3.74 -11.56 -10.74
C LYS A 84 2.34 -11.06 -11.15
N SER A 85 1.35 -11.16 -10.27
CA SER A 85 0.00 -10.65 -10.50
C SER A 85 -0.03 -9.12 -10.57
N MET A 86 0.68 -8.44 -9.66
CA MET A 86 0.83 -6.98 -9.62
C MET A 86 1.48 -6.47 -10.92
N VAL A 87 2.59 -7.05 -11.37
CA VAL A 87 3.25 -6.66 -12.62
C VAL A 87 2.35 -6.90 -13.83
N LYS A 88 1.74 -8.08 -13.93
CA LYS A 88 0.83 -8.42 -15.04
C LYS A 88 -0.35 -7.45 -15.14
N ASN A 89 -0.94 -7.09 -14.01
CA ASN A 89 -2.19 -6.34 -13.98
C ASN A 89 -1.99 -4.82 -13.87
N PHE A 90 -0.85 -4.36 -13.34
CA PHE A 90 -0.58 -2.96 -13.04
C PHE A 90 0.73 -2.47 -13.67
N GLY A 91 1.35 -3.24 -14.58
CA GLY A 91 2.37 -2.77 -15.51
C GLY A 91 3.83 -2.75 -15.00
N GLY A 92 4.05 -2.99 -13.70
CA GLY A 92 5.37 -3.09 -13.09
C GLY A 92 6.31 -1.93 -13.49
N ARG A 93 7.51 -2.25 -13.99
CA ARG A 93 8.54 -1.28 -14.45
C ARG A 93 8.08 -0.26 -15.51
N ASN A 94 6.95 -0.47 -16.16
CA ASN A 94 6.41 0.49 -17.14
C ASN A 94 5.51 1.58 -16.52
N LYS A 95 5.31 1.55 -15.20
CA LYS A 95 4.41 2.43 -14.46
C LYS A 95 5.12 3.05 -13.26
N ILE A 96 4.54 4.14 -12.77
CA ILE A 96 4.94 4.81 -11.54
C ILE A 96 4.11 4.23 -10.40
N PHE A 97 4.77 3.76 -9.35
CA PHE A 97 4.10 3.32 -8.13
C PHE A 97 4.17 4.42 -7.07
N ALA A 98 3.19 4.44 -6.18
CA ALA A 98 3.13 5.44 -5.13
C ALA A 98 2.51 4.87 -3.86
N SER A 99 2.98 5.31 -2.70
CA SER A 99 2.35 5.00 -1.42
C SER A 99 2.37 6.20 -0.48
N TRP A 100 1.60 6.12 0.61
CA TRP A 100 1.66 7.11 1.67
C TRP A 100 2.77 6.77 2.67
N GLY A 101 4.01 7.00 2.28
CA GLY A 101 5.16 6.66 3.11
C GLY A 101 6.24 5.95 2.32
N ARG A 102 6.84 4.93 2.95
CA ARG A 102 7.99 4.19 2.40
C ARG A 102 7.73 2.69 2.28
N ASP A 103 6.52 2.32 1.91
CA ASP A 103 6.14 0.93 1.61
C ASP A 103 7.00 0.35 0.47
N ASP A 104 7.56 1.20 -0.39
CA ASP A 104 8.60 0.81 -1.36
C ASP A 104 9.77 0.11 -0.68
N LEU A 105 10.30 0.68 0.39
CA LEU A 105 11.45 0.12 1.09
C LEU A 105 11.12 -1.20 1.76
N ILE A 106 9.93 -1.30 2.36
CA ILE A 106 9.46 -2.54 3.02
C ILE A 106 9.35 -3.65 1.97
N LEU A 107 8.68 -3.37 0.86
CA LEU A 107 8.50 -4.35 -0.22
C LEU A 107 9.84 -4.78 -0.83
N LEU A 108 10.73 -3.82 -1.11
CA LEU A 108 12.04 -4.10 -1.70
C LEU A 108 12.93 -4.91 -0.77
N GLU A 109 12.87 -4.66 0.54
CA GLU A 109 13.63 -5.41 1.53
C GLU A 109 13.13 -6.86 1.65
N GLU A 110 11.81 -7.08 1.72
CA GLU A 110 11.27 -8.45 1.74
C GLU A 110 11.55 -9.19 0.42
N CYS A 111 11.47 -8.51 -0.73
CA CYS A 111 11.88 -9.07 -2.02
C CYS A 111 13.35 -9.51 -1.99
N LYS A 112 14.24 -8.67 -1.47
CA LYS A 112 15.67 -8.99 -1.35
C LYS A 112 15.92 -10.19 -0.45
N GLN A 113 15.24 -10.27 0.70
CA GLN A 113 15.35 -11.39 1.63
C GLN A 113 14.89 -12.71 1.01
N LYS A 114 13.85 -12.67 0.16
CA LYS A 114 13.29 -13.83 -0.53
C LYS A 114 13.88 -14.11 -1.91
N GLY A 115 14.87 -13.33 -2.36
CA GLY A 115 15.47 -13.47 -3.69
C GLY A 115 14.52 -13.15 -4.85
N ILE A 116 13.51 -12.32 -4.63
CA ILE A 116 12.48 -11.93 -5.60
C ILE A 116 12.89 -10.63 -6.31
N GLU A 117 12.62 -10.55 -7.62
CA GLU A 117 12.87 -9.33 -8.40
C GLU A 117 11.86 -8.22 -8.04
N ALA A 118 12.36 -7.01 -7.85
CA ALA A 118 11.54 -5.84 -7.55
C ALA A 118 10.48 -5.56 -8.64
N PRO A 119 9.20 -5.34 -8.28
CA PRO A 119 8.11 -5.25 -9.25
C PRO A 119 8.07 -3.91 -10.00
N PHE A 120 8.74 -2.87 -9.49
CA PHE A 120 8.79 -1.52 -10.07
C PHE A 120 10.16 -0.90 -9.85
N THR A 121 10.44 0.17 -10.60
CA THR A 121 11.67 0.98 -10.48
C THR A 121 11.36 2.42 -10.08
N GLU A 122 10.26 2.99 -10.57
CA GLU A 122 9.86 4.36 -10.26
C GLU A 122 8.82 4.40 -9.15
N PHE A 123 9.10 5.21 -8.14
CA PHE A 123 8.27 5.31 -6.95
C PHE A 123 8.13 6.77 -6.48
N ILE A 124 6.92 7.15 -6.06
CA ILE A 124 6.62 8.45 -5.45
C ILE A 124 6.06 8.25 -4.04
N ASN A 125 6.72 8.86 -3.06
CA ASN A 125 6.16 9.02 -1.72
C ASN A 125 5.19 10.22 -1.69
N LEU A 126 3.88 9.94 -1.68
CA LEU A 126 2.84 10.98 -1.70
C LEU A 126 2.79 11.79 -0.41
N ALA A 127 3.19 11.23 0.74
CA ALA A 127 3.26 12.00 1.98
C ALA A 127 4.30 13.13 1.88
N THR A 128 5.43 12.87 1.22
CA THR A 128 6.45 13.90 0.96
C THR A 128 5.93 14.96 0.00
N LEU A 129 5.30 14.55 -1.11
CA LEU A 129 4.73 15.48 -2.08
C LEU A 129 3.66 16.37 -1.44
N TYR A 130 2.76 15.78 -0.66
CA TYR A 130 1.73 16.51 0.07
C TYR A 130 2.32 17.55 1.03
N ARG A 131 3.37 17.19 1.78
CA ARG A 131 4.05 18.12 2.69
C ARG A 131 4.67 19.30 1.96
N ILE A 132 5.28 19.06 0.80
CA ILE A 132 5.85 20.12 -0.04
C ILE A 132 4.74 21.08 -0.50
N GLN A 133 3.65 20.54 -1.07
CA GLN A 133 2.53 21.33 -1.60
C GLN A 133 1.84 22.17 -0.51
N ASN A 134 1.75 21.65 0.71
CA ASN A 134 1.07 22.33 1.83
C ASN A 134 2.05 23.03 2.79
N ARG A 135 3.35 23.15 2.43
CA ARG A 135 4.40 23.82 3.21
C ARG A 135 4.51 23.32 4.67
N LEU A 136 4.30 22.03 4.88
CA LEU A 136 4.38 21.40 6.20
C LEU A 136 5.85 21.08 6.53
N LYS A 137 6.45 21.89 7.40
CA LYS A 137 7.86 21.76 7.82
C LYS A 137 8.10 20.45 8.59
N ASP A 138 7.78 20.43 9.89
CA ASP A 138 8.15 19.31 10.77
C ASP A 138 6.98 18.41 11.17
N LYS A 139 5.76 18.79 10.77
CA LYS A 139 4.55 18.04 11.10
C LYS A 139 4.37 16.88 10.12
N ARG A 140 4.61 15.66 10.60
CA ARG A 140 4.07 14.46 9.93
C ARG A 140 2.56 14.50 9.99
N ILE A 141 1.91 14.15 8.89
CA ILE A 141 0.46 14.06 8.78
C ILE A 141 0.10 12.66 8.29
N GLY A 142 -0.83 12.00 8.99
CA GLY A 142 -1.34 10.71 8.58
C GLY A 142 -2.18 10.83 7.31
N HIS A 143 -2.26 9.76 6.53
CA HIS A 143 -2.97 9.71 5.26
C HIS A 143 -4.42 10.22 5.40
N ARG A 144 -5.19 9.63 6.33
CA ARG A 144 -6.57 10.01 6.59
C ARG A 144 -6.72 11.50 6.95
N ALA A 145 -5.87 12.02 7.82
CA ALA A 145 -5.90 13.43 8.19
C ALA A 145 -5.55 14.37 7.01
N ALA A 146 -4.65 13.95 6.12
CA ALA A 146 -4.34 14.71 4.90
C ALA A 146 -5.53 14.73 3.93
N GLN A 147 -6.23 13.60 3.81
CA GLN A 147 -7.42 13.47 2.99
C GLN A 147 -8.59 14.31 3.54
N GLU A 148 -8.85 14.24 4.85
CA GLU A 148 -9.86 15.05 5.53
C GLU A 148 -9.56 16.55 5.40
N ALA A 149 -8.29 16.97 5.47
CA ALA A 149 -7.88 18.36 5.25
C ALA A 149 -8.15 18.88 3.83
N LYS A 150 -8.38 17.98 2.86
CA LYS A 150 -8.81 18.31 1.50
C LYS A 150 -10.33 18.20 1.31
N GLY A 151 -11.08 17.91 2.37
CA GLY A 151 -12.53 17.72 2.29
C GLY A 151 -12.95 16.46 1.56
N ILE A 152 -12.07 15.44 1.51
CA ILE A 152 -12.35 14.16 0.88
C ILE A 152 -12.73 13.17 1.98
N ASP A 153 -13.91 12.57 1.88
CA ASP A 153 -14.36 11.60 2.88
C ASP A 153 -13.57 10.29 2.80
N TRP A 154 -13.28 9.72 3.98
CA TRP A 154 -12.71 8.38 4.08
C TRP A 154 -13.78 7.32 3.83
N GLU A 155 -13.52 6.39 2.91
CA GLU A 155 -14.45 5.31 2.59
C GLU A 155 -13.90 3.97 3.07
N GLY A 156 -14.72 3.20 3.80
CA GLY A 156 -14.35 1.85 4.23
C GLY A 156 -13.53 1.80 5.52
N ARG A 157 -13.03 0.60 5.82
CA ARG A 157 -12.27 0.31 7.04
C ARG A 157 -10.80 0.65 6.84
N GLN A 158 -10.26 1.53 7.69
CA GLN A 158 -8.83 1.81 7.76
C GLN A 158 -8.04 0.55 8.14
N HIS A 159 -6.77 0.46 7.72
CA HIS A 159 -5.94 -0.75 7.86
C HIS A 159 -6.51 -1.94 7.07
N SER A 160 -7.03 -1.64 5.88
CA SER A 160 -7.14 -2.64 4.83
C SER A 160 -6.42 -2.06 3.64
N GLY A 161 -5.33 -2.69 3.20
CA GLY A 161 -4.53 -2.16 2.10
C GLY A 161 -5.36 -1.82 0.87
N TYR A 162 -6.37 -2.64 0.53
CA TYR A 162 -7.31 -2.35 -0.56
C TYR A 162 -8.12 -1.05 -0.40
N VAL A 163 -8.54 -0.75 0.83
CA VAL A 163 -9.27 0.47 1.18
C VAL A 163 -8.33 1.65 1.23
N ASP A 164 -7.17 1.47 1.86
CA ASP A 164 -6.18 2.52 2.08
C ASP A 164 -5.56 2.95 0.75
N ALA A 165 -5.22 2.02 -0.16
CA ALA A 165 -4.78 2.33 -1.52
C ALA A 165 -5.85 3.08 -2.34
N TYR A 166 -7.13 2.75 -2.17
CA TYR A 166 -8.23 3.45 -2.86
C TYR A 166 -8.41 4.88 -2.35
N ASN A 167 -8.37 5.08 -1.05
CA ASN A 167 -8.41 6.40 -0.45
C ASN A 167 -7.18 7.23 -0.86
N LEU A 168 -6.01 6.59 -0.93
CA LEU A 168 -4.79 7.23 -1.40
C LEU A 168 -4.91 7.67 -2.86
N ALA A 169 -5.52 6.85 -3.71
CA ALA A 169 -5.80 7.21 -5.09
C ALA A 169 -6.75 8.42 -5.20
N LYS A 170 -7.78 8.52 -4.34
CA LYS A 170 -8.65 9.72 -4.28
C LYS A 170 -7.86 10.96 -3.90
N LEU A 171 -6.99 10.87 -2.89
CA LEU A 171 -6.13 11.99 -2.51
C LEU A 171 -5.16 12.35 -3.64
N ALA A 172 -4.52 11.36 -4.26
CA ALA A 172 -3.56 11.55 -5.34
C ALA A 172 -4.15 12.30 -6.54
N LEU A 173 -5.41 12.05 -6.90
CA LEU A 173 -6.12 12.80 -7.96
C LEU A 173 -6.24 14.31 -7.70
N THR A 174 -6.07 14.76 -6.45
CA THR A 174 -6.08 16.19 -6.09
C THR A 174 -4.68 16.81 -6.00
N MET A 175 -3.63 16.00 -6.14
CA MET A 175 -2.24 16.40 -5.98
C MET A 175 -1.50 16.61 -7.31
N PHE A 176 -2.07 16.14 -8.43
CA PHE A 176 -1.54 16.26 -9.78
C PHE A 176 -2.52 17.02 -10.67
#